data_AF-A0A3N5WXR6-F1
#
_entry.id   AF-A0A3N5WXR6-F1
#
_cell.length_a   1.000
_cell.length_b   1.000
_cell.length_c   1.000
_cell.angle_alpha   90.00
_cell.angle_beta   90.00
_cell.angle_gamma   90.00
#
_symmetry.space_group_name_H-M   'P 1'
#
loop_
_entity.id
_entity.type
_entity.pdbx_description
1 polymer ?
#
loop_
_entity_poly.entity_id
_entity_poly.type
_entity_poly.pdbx_seq_one_letter_code
_entity_poly.pdbx_strand_id
1 'polypeptide(L)'
;GGKLHADLGRGKAVELPREETEQRWQSTTPQWPMMHAVLSGVSRDQLMGRHKSNHVNVVYAPDPETANRGLAAKAAMFDELGVAVHFCGRW
;
A
#
# COMPACT_ATOMS: atom_id res chain seq x y z
N GLY A 1 21.89 2.84 -7.16
CA GLY A 1 22.87 1.72 -7.16
C GLY A 1 22.11 0.41 -7.16
N GLY A 2 22.67 -0.68 -7.70
CA GLY A 2 22.00 -1.98 -7.90
C GLY A 2 21.69 -2.76 -6.61
N LYS A 3 21.13 -2.09 -5.60
CA LYS A 3 20.64 -2.68 -4.36
C LYS A 3 19.12 -2.84 -4.43
N LEU A 4 18.58 -3.79 -3.68
CA LEU A 4 17.15 -3.94 -3.52
C LEU A 4 16.64 -2.99 -2.43
N HIS A 5 15.49 -2.38 -2.70
CA HIS A 5 14.80 -1.47 -1.79
C HIS A 5 13.35 -1.92 -1.66
N ALA A 6 12.77 -1.74 -0.46
CA ALA A 6 11.37 -2.04 -0.20
C ALA A 6 10.69 -0.85 0.49
N ASP A 7 9.69 -0.28 -0.18
CA ASP A 7 8.76 0.68 0.42
C ASP A 7 7.66 -0.10 1.16
N LEU A 8 7.54 0.11 2.46
CA LEU A 8 6.54 -0.55 3.31
C LEU A 8 5.71 0.49 4.06
N GLY A 9 4.39 0.28 4.13
CA GLY A 9 3.49 1.18 4.84
C GLY A 9 2.14 0.55 5.14
N ARG A 10 1.33 1.27 5.90
CA ARG A 10 -0.01 0.84 6.29
C ARG A 10 -1.08 1.70 5.63
N GLY A 11 -2.22 1.09 5.35
CA GLY A 11 -3.40 1.79 4.84
C GLY A 11 -4.69 1.14 5.31
N LYS A 12 -5.79 1.66 4.81
CA LYS A 12 -7.13 1.09 4.97
C LYS A 12 -7.74 0.89 3.59
N ALA A 13 -8.33 -0.28 3.37
CA ALA A 13 -9.32 -0.43 2.32
C ALA A 13 -10.63 0.17 2.84
N VAL A 14 -11.23 1.06 2.06
CA VAL A 14 -12.47 1.74 2.44
C VAL A 14 -13.59 1.38 1.47
N GLU A 15 -14.80 1.29 1.98
CA GLU A 15 -15.99 1.21 1.15
C GLU A 15 -16.42 2.62 0.78
N LEU A 16 -16.68 2.83 -0.52
CA LEU A 16 -17.30 4.06 -1.02
C LEU A 16 -18.76 3.77 -1.36
N PRO A 17 -19.62 4.79 -1.46
CA PRO A 17 -20.96 4.61 -2.00
C PRO A 17 -20.93 3.84 -3.33
N ARG A 18 -21.93 2.98 -3.52
CA ARG A 18 -22.00 2.13 -4.72
C ARG A 18 -21.94 2.94 -6.02
N GLU A 19 -22.65 4.06 -6.06
CA GLU A 19 -22.69 4.97 -7.22
C GLU A 19 -21.29 5.50 -7.58
N GLU A 20 -20.54 6.00 -6.58
CA GLU A 20 -19.17 6.48 -6.76
C GLU A 20 -18.22 5.36 -7.21
N THR A 21 -18.36 4.17 -6.62
CA THR A 21 -17.56 3.00 -7.00
C THR A 21 -17.83 2.62 -8.46
N GLU A 22 -19.10 2.52 -8.86
CA GLU A 22 -19.51 2.18 -10.22
C GLU A 22 -18.99 3.22 -11.22
N GLN A 23 -19.16 4.51 -10.92
CA GLN A 23 -18.66 5.59 -11.76
C GLN A 23 -17.15 5.48 -12.01
N ARG A 24 -16.36 5.30 -10.93
CA ARG A 24 -14.89 5.11 -11.03
C ARG A 24 -14.55 3.86 -11.82
N TRP A 25 -15.28 2.76 -11.59
CA TRP A 25 -15.02 1.48 -12.23
C TRP A 25 -15.27 1.54 -13.74
N GLN A 26 -16.38 2.14 -14.16
CA GLN A 26 -16.72 2.41 -15.57
C GLN A 26 -15.71 3.33 -16.25
N SER A 27 -15.13 4.30 -15.52
CA SER A 27 -14.12 5.22 -16.07
C SER A 27 -12.71 4.63 -16.21
N THR A 28 -12.48 3.40 -15.74
CA THR A 28 -11.14 2.78 -15.72
C THR A 28 -11.13 1.45 -16.47
N THR A 29 -11.32 0.33 -15.78
CA THR A 29 -11.32 -1.02 -16.38
C THR A 29 -12.35 -1.89 -15.65
N PRO A 30 -13.61 -1.88 -16.12
CA PRO A 30 -14.74 -2.60 -15.49
C PRO A 30 -14.51 -4.10 -15.27
N GLN A 31 -13.63 -4.69 -16.09
CA GLN A 31 -13.33 -6.12 -16.04
C GLN A 31 -12.41 -6.48 -14.86
N TRP A 32 -11.76 -5.51 -14.22
CA TRP A 32 -10.75 -5.73 -13.19
C TRP A 32 -11.27 -5.37 -11.80
N PRO A 33 -10.88 -6.08 -10.73
CA PRO A 33 -11.31 -5.73 -9.38
C PRO A 33 -10.78 -4.35 -8.96
N MET A 34 -11.60 -3.59 -8.24
CA MET A 34 -11.26 -2.25 -7.74
C MET A 34 -11.12 -2.24 -6.21
N MET A 35 -9.99 -1.72 -5.73
CA MET A 35 -9.77 -1.42 -4.31
C MET A 35 -9.67 0.10 -4.12
N HIS A 36 -10.41 0.64 -3.15
CA HIS A 36 -10.23 2.01 -2.69
C HIS A 36 -9.33 2.01 -1.45
N ALA A 37 -8.07 2.41 -1.63
CA ALA A 37 -7.07 2.42 -0.56
C ALA A 37 -6.77 3.84 -0.08
N VAL A 38 -6.73 4.03 1.24
CA VAL A 38 -6.22 5.24 1.89
C VAL A 38 -4.93 4.89 2.63
N LEU A 39 -3.80 5.43 2.17
CA LEU A 39 -2.50 5.22 2.80
C LEU A 39 -2.30 6.19 3.98
N SER A 40 -1.75 5.69 5.07
CA SER A 40 -1.62 6.45 6.32
C SER A 40 -0.49 7.47 6.20
N GLY A 41 -0.80 8.75 6.15
CA GLY A 41 0.22 9.82 6.12
C GLY A 41 0.99 9.96 4.81
N VAL A 42 0.49 9.36 3.71
CA VAL A 42 1.02 9.52 2.35
C VAL A 42 -0.11 10.01 1.44
N SER A 43 0.08 11.15 0.78
CA SER A 43 -0.89 11.62 -0.21
C SER A 43 -0.79 10.83 -1.51
N ARG A 44 -1.86 10.85 -2.32
CA ARG A 44 -1.84 10.28 -3.68
C ARG A 44 -0.66 10.79 -4.49
N ASP A 45 -0.43 12.11 -4.48
CA ASP A 45 0.59 12.73 -5.32
C ASP A 45 2.01 12.41 -4.81
N GLN A 46 2.19 12.29 -3.49
CA GLN A 46 3.46 11.79 -2.92
C GLN A 46 3.74 10.34 -3.33
N LEU A 47 2.72 9.48 -3.31
CA LEU A 47 2.85 8.09 -3.77
C LEU A 47 3.20 8.05 -5.26
N MET A 48 2.42 8.73 -6.10
CA MET A 48 2.62 8.74 -7.55
C MET A 48 3.96 9.35 -7.96
N GLY A 49 4.45 10.36 -7.24
CA GLY A 49 5.74 10.99 -7.53
C GLY A 49 6.96 10.16 -7.11
N ARG A 50 6.83 9.30 -6.09
CA ARG A 50 7.96 8.56 -5.51
C ARG A 50 7.99 7.08 -5.87
N HIS A 51 6.83 6.42 -5.98
CA HIS A 51 6.74 4.98 -6.24
C HIS A 51 7.34 4.63 -7.60
N LYS A 52 8.30 3.69 -7.63
CA LYS A 52 9.04 3.32 -8.85
C LYS A 52 8.55 2.03 -9.50
N SER A 53 7.31 1.63 -9.21
CA SER A 53 6.67 0.46 -9.79
C SER A 53 5.22 0.77 -10.18
N ASN A 54 4.66 0.00 -11.09
CA ASN A 54 3.23 -0.01 -11.40
C ASN A 54 2.44 -1.00 -10.52
N HIS A 55 3.13 -1.81 -9.70
CA HIS A 55 2.52 -2.81 -8.83
C HIS A 55 2.76 -2.48 -7.35
N VAL A 56 1.85 -2.98 -6.51
CA VAL A 56 1.98 -3.01 -5.04
C VAL A 56 1.46 -4.35 -4.53
N ASN A 57 2.00 -4.81 -3.41
CA ASN A 57 1.50 -6.00 -2.70
C ASN A 57 0.71 -5.57 -1.48
N VAL A 58 -0.54 -6.02 -1.38
CA VAL A 58 -1.43 -5.71 -0.26
C VAL A 58 -1.66 -6.97 0.57
N VAL A 59 -1.59 -6.82 1.89
CA VAL A 59 -1.88 -7.89 2.86
C VAL A 59 -2.87 -7.34 3.87
N TYR A 60 -3.96 -8.07 4.11
CA TYR A 60 -4.96 -7.69 5.09
C TYR A 60 -4.54 -8.12 6.50
N ALA A 61 -4.88 -7.29 7.48
CA ALA A 61 -4.77 -7.58 8.89
C ALA A 61 -6.11 -7.27 9.58
N PRO A 62 -6.50 -8.03 10.61
CA PRO A 62 -7.80 -7.86 11.28
C PRO A 62 -7.91 -6.54 12.05
N ASP A 63 -6.79 -5.99 12.50
CA ASP A 63 -6.74 -4.79 13.32
C ASP A 63 -5.39 -4.05 13.16
N PRO A 64 -5.30 -2.78 13.61
CA PRO A 64 -4.06 -1.99 13.50
C PRO A 64 -2.86 -2.56 14.25
N GLU A 65 -3.06 -3.21 15.39
CA GLU A 65 -1.97 -3.79 16.18
C GLU A 65 -1.35 -4.97 15.45
N THR A 66 -2.17 -5.88 14.93
CA THR A 66 -1.75 -7.00 14.09
C THR A 66 -1.08 -6.50 12.81
N ALA A 67 -1.60 -5.43 12.19
CA ALA A 67 -0.98 -4.81 11.01
C ALA A 67 0.43 -4.29 11.32
N ASN A 68 0.61 -3.63 12.47
CA ASN A 68 1.91 -3.10 12.89
C ASN A 68 2.90 -4.21 13.21
N ARG A 69 2.46 -5.30 13.85
CA ARG A 69 3.30 -6.49 14.08
C ARG A 69 3.74 -7.13 12.77
N GLY A 70 2.83 -7.31 11.81
CA GLY A 70 3.15 -7.86 10.49
C GLY A 70 4.10 -6.98 9.68
N LEU A 71 3.88 -5.66 9.71
CA LEU A 71 4.75 -4.66 9.08
C LEU A 71 6.17 -4.73 9.66
N ALA A 72 6.30 -4.74 10.99
CA ALA A 72 7.58 -4.82 11.68
C ALA A 72 8.31 -6.14 11.38
N ALA A 73 7.59 -7.28 11.41
CA ALA A 73 8.17 -8.58 11.09
C ALA A 73 8.70 -8.65 9.65
N LYS A 74 7.93 -8.13 8.67
CA LYS A 74 8.35 -8.09 7.26
C LYS A 74 9.53 -7.14 7.04
N ALA A 75 9.53 -6.00 7.72
CA ALA A 75 10.63 -5.05 7.67
C ALA A 75 11.92 -5.65 8.23
N ALA A 76 11.87 -6.25 9.42
CA ALA A 76 13.01 -6.93 10.03
C ALA A 76 13.54 -8.06 9.12
N MET A 77 12.66 -8.88 8.56
CA MET A 77 13.05 -9.93 7.62
C MET A 77 13.78 -9.35 6.39
N PHE A 78 13.28 -8.26 5.80
CA PHE A 78 13.92 -7.64 4.65
C PHE A 78 15.26 -7.00 4.98
N ASP A 79 15.36 -6.35 6.13
CA ASP A 79 16.62 -5.77 6.61
C ASP A 79 17.69 -6.85 6.79
N GLU A 80 17.35 -7.97 7.43
CA GLU A 80 18.23 -9.14 7.60
C GLU A 80 18.64 -9.79 6.27
N LEU A 81 17.79 -9.72 5.24
CA LEU A 81 18.10 -10.18 3.88
C LEU A 81 18.90 -9.14 3.06
N GLY A 82 19.26 -8.00 3.64
CA GLY A 82 20.02 -6.94 3.00
C GLY A 82 19.20 -6.05 2.05
N VAL A 83 17.87 -6.06 2.16
CA VAL A 83 16.96 -5.19 1.41
C VAL A 83 16.71 -3.91 2.21
N ALA A 84 17.03 -2.75 1.62
CA ALA A 84 16.87 -1.48 2.30
C ALA A 84 15.38 -1.11 2.45
N VAL A 85 14.87 -1.13 3.68
CA VAL A 85 13.47 -0.81 3.98
C VAL A 85 13.25 0.69 4.15
N HIS A 86 12.20 1.20 3.51
CA HIS A 86 11.73 2.58 3.63
C HIS A 86 10.30 2.56 4.17
N PHE A 87 10.09 3.07 5.38
CA PHE A 87 8.74 3.21 5.90
C PHE A 87 8.04 4.42 5.29
N CYS A 88 6.85 4.19 4.74
CA CYS A 88 6.05 5.21 4.08
C CYS A 88 4.95 5.71 5.03
N GLY A 89 4.95 7.02 5.29
CA GLY A 89 3.91 7.69 6.05
C GLY A 89 3.91 7.37 7.55
N ARG A 90 2.72 7.36 8.16
CA ARG A 90 2.53 6.99 9.58
C ARG A 90 2.12 5.54 9.67
N TRP A 91 2.77 4.75 10.53
CA TRP A 91 2.44 3.36 10.78
C TRP A 91 2.09 3.12 12.24
#